data_AF-A0A519UIQ2-F1
#
_entry.id   AF-A0A519UIQ2-F1
#
_cell.length_a   1.000
_cell.length_b   1.000
_cell.length_c   1.000
_cell.angle_alpha   90.00
_cell.angle_beta   90.00
_cell.angle_gamma   90.00
#
_symmetry.space_group_name_H-M   'P 1'
#
loop_
_entity.id
_entity.type
_entity.pdbx_description
1 polymer ?
#
loop_
_entity_poly.entity_id
_entity_poly.type
_entity_poly.pdbx_seq_one_letter_code
_entity_poly.pdbx_strand_id
1 'polypeptide(L)' 'MGGVLSAYSSKKSDQEWKGRNSQNKMVVFPKAGLLYKKGDYAWVNVKDNTQGTLLGEIIEL' A
#
# COMPACT_ATOMS: atom_id res chain seq x y z
N MET A 1 -7.71 9.38 -9.24
CA MET A 1 -7.21 8.14 -9.88
C MET A 1 -7.19 7.03 -8.84
N GLY A 2 -8.08 6.03 -8.94
CA GLY A 2 -8.14 4.89 -8.03
C GLY A 2 -7.51 3.63 -8.63
N GLY A 3 -6.87 2.79 -7.82
CA GLY A 3 -6.19 1.56 -8.26
C GLY A 3 -6.28 0.42 -7.23
N VAL A 4 -6.51 -0.80 -7.72
CA VAL A 4 -6.71 -2.06 -6.94
C VAL A 4 -5.42 -2.55 -6.29
N LEU A 5 -5.48 -2.95 -5.00
CA LEU A 5 -4.39 -3.60 -4.27
C LEU A 5 -4.78 -5.05 -3.90
N SER A 6 -3.94 -6.04 -4.26
CA SER A 6 -4.12 -7.45 -3.90
C SER A 6 -2.94 -7.98 -3.07
N ALA A 7 -2.91 -7.68 -1.77
CA ALA A 7 -1.87 -8.10 -0.83
C ALA A 7 -2.07 -9.54 -0.31
N TYR A 8 -0.97 -10.32 -0.19
CA TYR A 8 -0.93 -11.66 0.43
C TYR A 8 -0.50 -11.50 1.90
N SER A 9 -1.24 -12.05 2.86
CA SER A 9 -0.92 -11.94 4.29
C SER A 9 -0.06 -13.12 4.74
N SER A 10 1.22 -12.89 5.05
CA SER A 10 2.07 -13.87 5.74
C SER A 10 2.63 -13.23 7.02
N LYS A 11 2.16 -13.77 8.15
CA LYS A 11 2.61 -13.53 9.52
C LYS A 11 4.14 -13.50 9.60
N LYS A 12 4.77 -12.31 9.69
CA LYS A 12 6.04 -12.06 10.43
C LYS A 12 6.72 -10.71 10.20
N SER A 13 6.17 -9.81 9.39
CA SER A 13 6.70 -8.43 9.31
C SER A 13 5.57 -7.51 8.85
N ASP A 14 4.66 -7.24 9.79
CA ASP A 14 3.25 -6.95 9.51
C ASP A 14 2.84 -5.48 9.71
N GLN A 15 3.79 -4.55 9.82
CA GLN A 15 3.48 -3.13 10.08
C GLN A 15 3.26 -2.31 8.80
N GLU A 16 3.55 -2.87 7.63
CA GLU A 16 3.39 -2.19 6.33
C GLU A 16 2.54 -3.03 5.37
N TRP A 17 1.69 -2.34 4.62
CA TRP A 17 0.99 -2.87 3.46
C TRP A 17 1.88 -2.75 2.22
N LYS A 18 1.71 -3.72 1.32
CA LYS A 18 2.35 -3.73 0.01
C LYS A 18 1.30 -4.01 -1.03
N GLY A 19 1.28 -3.22 -2.10
CA GLY A 19 0.44 -3.49 -3.26
C GLY A 19 0.94 -2.79 -4.50
N ARG A 20 0.15 -2.80 -5.56
CA ARG A 20 0.51 -2.16 -6.83
C ARG A 20 -0.49 -1.11 -7.22
N ASN A 21 -0.01 0.00 -7.77
CA ASN A 21 -0.89 1.01 -8.35
C ASN A 21 -1.33 0.64 -9.79
N SER A 22 -2.14 1.48 -10.41
CA SER A 22 -2.61 1.31 -11.79
C SER A 22 -1.49 1.29 -12.84
N GLN A 23 -0.33 1.88 -12.53
CA GLN A 23 0.88 1.85 -13.37
C GLN A 23 1.74 0.59 -13.09
N ASN A 24 1.19 -0.39 -12.37
CA ASN A 24 1.84 -1.63 -11.95
C ASN A 24 3.11 -1.38 -11.11
N LYS A 25 3.26 -0.20 -10.51
CA LYS A 25 4.37 0.15 -9.61
C LYS A 25 4.10 -0.38 -8.21
N MET A 26 5.12 -0.91 -7.57
CA MET A 26 5.08 -1.37 -6.18
C MET A 26 4.90 -0.16 -5.26
N VAL A 27 3.96 -0.23 -4.33
CA VAL A 27 3.71 0.77 -3.30
C VAL A 27 3.77 0.10 -1.93
N VAL A 28 4.53 0.68 -1.02
CA VAL A 28 4.68 0.23 0.37
C VAL A 28 4.30 1.38 1.29
N PHE A 29 3.47 1.11 2.28
CA PHE A 29 2.95 2.12 3.21
C PHE A 29 2.61 1.49 4.57
N PRO A 30 2.70 2.22 5.68
CA PRO A 30 2.38 1.67 7.00
C PRO A 30 0.89 1.31 7.12
N LYS A 31 0.58 0.22 7.85
CA LYS A 31 -0.81 -0.19 8.10
C LYS A 31 -1.56 0.79 9.00
N ALA A 32 -0.85 1.58 9.81
CA ALA A 32 -1.41 2.59 10.72
C ALA A 32 -2.58 2.11 11.61
N GLY A 33 -2.67 0.80 11.90
CA GLY A 33 -3.80 0.23 12.65
C GLY A 33 -5.08 0.01 11.84
N LEU A 34 -5.08 0.36 10.55
CA LEU A 34 -6.21 0.16 9.64
C LEU A 34 -6.24 -1.28 9.13
N LEU A 35 -7.37 -1.95 9.38
CA LEU A 35 -7.65 -3.32 8.96
C LEU A 35 -8.18 -3.36 7.52
N TYR A 36 -7.31 -3.06 6.55
CA TYR A 36 -7.64 -3.31 5.14
C TYR A 36 -7.64 -4.81 4.84
N LYS A 37 -8.60 -5.25 4.03
CA LYS A 37 -8.65 -6.61 3.50
C LYS A 37 -8.04 -6.65 2.11
N LYS A 38 -7.65 -7.85 1.66
CA LYS A 38 -7.19 -8.04 0.28
C LYS A 38 -8.32 -7.68 -0.69
N GLY A 39 -8.04 -6.83 -1.67
CA GLY A 39 -9.04 -6.32 -2.62
C GLY A 39 -9.68 -5.01 -2.20
N ASP A 40 -9.38 -4.50 -1.01
CA ASP A 40 -9.78 -3.17 -0.58
C ASP A 40 -8.93 -2.08 -1.26
N TYR A 41 -9.50 -0.90 -1.43
CA TYR A 41 -8.83 0.23 -2.07
C TYR A 41 -8.31 1.16 -0.98
N ALA A 42 -6.99 1.32 -0.89
CA ALA A 42 -6.37 2.31 -0.02
C ALA A 42 -5.94 3.53 -0.83
N TRP A 43 -6.26 4.72 -0.33
CA TRP A 43 -5.72 5.96 -0.85
C TRP A 43 -4.36 6.22 -0.20
N VAL A 44 -3.31 6.17 -0.99
CA VAL A 44 -1.93 6.33 -0.52
C VAL A 44 -1.32 7.54 -1.19
N ASN A 45 -0.87 8.49 -0.38
CA ASN A 45 -0.07 9.61 -0.85
C ASN A 45 1.41 9.19 -0.89
N VAL A 46 2.00 9.16 -2.08
CA VAL A 46 3.40 8.77 -2.27
C VAL A 46 4.29 9.95 -1.90
N LYS A 47 5.18 9.77 -0.93
CA LYS A 47 6.12 10.80 -0.48
C LYS A 47 7.54 10.57 -0.99
N ASP A 48 7.93 9.31 -1.17
CA ASP A 48 9.30 8.95 -1.52
C ASP A 48 9.34 7.74 -2.48
N ASN A 49 10.50 7.45 -3.06
CA ASN A 49 10.69 6.26 -3.87
C ASN A 49 12.10 5.69 -3.72
N THR A 50 12.20 4.37 -3.55
CA THR A 50 13.48 3.66 -3.40
C THR A 50 13.57 2.54 -4.43
N GLN A 51 14.55 2.63 -5.34
CA GLN A 51 14.87 1.58 -6.32
C GLN A 51 13.65 0.95 -7.02
N GLY A 52 12.66 1.76 -7.38
CA GLY A 52 11.44 1.31 -8.07
C GLY A 52 10.26 0.93 -7.17
N THR A 53 10.39 1.09 -5.86
CA THR A 53 9.30 0.98 -4.89
C THR A 53 8.87 2.38 -4.46
N LEU A 54 7.57 2.66 -4.53
CA LEU A 54 6.98 3.90 -4.04
C LEU A 54 6.69 3.75 -2.55
N LEU A 55 7.15 4.70 -1.75
CA LEU A 55 6.90 4.79 -0.32
C LEU A 55 5.88 5.89 -0.06
N GLY A 56 4.82 5.55 0.65
CA GLY A 56 3.75 6.49 0.92
C GLY A 56 3.06 6.25 2.24
N GLU A 57 2.06 7.07 2.51
CA GLU A 57 1.21 6.97 3.69
C GLU A 57 -0.27 7.03 3.30
N ILE A 58 -1.09 6.39 4.12
CA ILE A 58 -2.53 6.34 3.90
C ILE A 58 -3.10 7.72 4.19
N ILE A 59 -3.90 8.23 3.26
CA ILE A 59 -4.73 9.41 3.48
C ILE A 59 -6.16 8.92 3.72
N GLU A 60 -6.63 9.02 4.96
CA GLU A 60 -8.06 8.87 5.27
C GLU A 60 -8.79 10.12 4.74
N LEU A 61 -9.87 9.90 4.00
CA LEU A 61 -10.80 10.94 3.53
C LEU A 61 -12.04 10.95 4.41
#